data_AF-A0A839JMH5-F1
#
_entry.id   AF-A0A839JMH5-F1
#
_cell.length_a   1.000
_cell.length_b   1.000
_cell.length_c   1.000
_cell.angle_alpha   90.00
_cell.angle_beta   90.00
_cell.angle_gamma   90.00
#
_symmetry.space_group_name_H-M   'P 1'
#
loop_
_entity.id
_entity.type
_entity.pdbx_description
1 polymer ?
#
loop_
_entity_poly.entity_id
_entity_poly.type
_entity_poly.pdbx_seq_one_letter_code
_entity_poly.pdbx_strand_id
1 'polypeptide(L)' 'MAKHKVKPFVPLPPRHSCGKVRYDSEREAKLVAEQQELIFTNNNLQLKVYHCPYCGGWHLTKRQAQ' A
#
# COMPACT_ATOMS: atom_id res chain seq x y z
N MET A 1 11.68 10.53 -22.35
CA MET A 1 11.15 9.40 -21.55
C MET A 1 11.49 9.63 -20.07
N ALA A 2 10.79 10.52 -19.38
CA ALA A 2 11.07 10.79 -17.95
C ALA A 2 10.51 9.62 -17.12
N LYS A 3 11.40 8.73 -16.67
CA LYS A 3 11.08 7.70 -15.68
C LYS A 3 10.58 8.41 -14.43
N HIS A 4 9.27 8.35 -14.17
CA HIS A 4 8.67 8.81 -12.93
C HIS A 4 9.33 8.08 -11.76
N LYS A 5 10.35 8.71 -11.19
CA LYS A 5 11.08 8.23 -10.03
C LYS A 5 10.27 8.63 -8.79
N VAL A 6 9.11 8.00 -8.62
CA VAL A 6 8.43 7.98 -7.32
C VAL A 6 9.42 7.35 -6.35
N LYS A 7 9.96 8.17 -5.43
CA LYS A 7 10.86 7.70 -4.39
C LYS A 7 10.07 6.61 -3.64
N PRO A 8 10.56 5.37 -3.53
CA PRO A 8 9.85 4.36 -2.77
C PRO A 8 9.66 4.94 -1.37
N PHE A 9 8.41 5.14 -0.97
CA PHE A 9 8.14 5.38 0.44
C PHE A 9 8.68 4.17 1.17
N VAL A 10 9.77 4.38 1.90
CA VAL A 10 10.33 3.41 2.83
C VAL A 10 9.61 3.67 4.13
N PRO A 11 8.47 3.00 4.42
CA PRO A 11 7.97 3.08 5.77
C PRO A 11 9.09 2.59 6.68
N LEU A 12 9.31 3.33 7.76
CA LEU A 12 9.92 2.87 9.00
C LEU A 12 9.53 1.39 9.22
N PRO A 13 10.43 0.55 9.78
CA PRO A 13 10.34 -0.92 9.73
C PRO A 13 8.88 -1.37 9.77
N PRO A 14 8.36 -1.95 8.66
CA PRO A 14 6.93 -2.15 8.50
C PRO A 14 6.45 -2.90 9.72
N ARG A 15 5.57 -2.27 10.51
CA ARG A 15 5.01 -2.94 11.67
C ARG A 15 4.16 -4.06 11.11
N HIS A 16 4.66 -5.29 11.20
CA HIS A 16 3.90 -6.45 10.75
C HIS A 16 2.89 -6.77 11.85
N SER A 17 1.61 -6.65 11.52
CA SER A 17 0.51 -7.10 12.38
C SER A 17 -0.37 -8.02 11.56
N CYS A 18 -0.77 -9.16 12.13
CA CYS A 18 -1.61 -10.13 11.42
C CYS A 18 -0.99 -10.63 10.09
N GLY A 19 0.34 -10.74 10.01
CA GLY A 19 1.07 -11.21 8.83
C GLY A 19 1.13 -10.23 7.66
N LYS A 20 0.63 -9.00 7.82
CA LYS A 20 0.62 -7.95 6.78
C LYS A 20 1.26 -6.67 7.29
N VAL A 21 1.67 -5.81 6.35
CA VAL A 21 2.16 -4.47 6.67
C VAL A 21 1.01 -3.65 7.27
N ARG A 22 1.23 -3.12 8.48
CA ARG A 22 0.31 -2.22 9.17
C ARG A 22 0.77 -0.78 9.00
N TYR A 23 -0.17 0.10 8.71
CA TYR A 23 -0.03 1.54 8.74
C TYR A 23 -0.82 2.12 9.91
N ASP A 24 -0.29 3.15 10.54
CA ASP A 24 -0.96 3.84 11.66
C ASP A 24 -2.04 4.82 11.16
N SER A 25 -1.95 5.26 9.90
CA SER A 25 -2.90 6.23 9.31
C SER A 25 -3.45 5.78 7.96
N GLU A 26 -4.74 6.04 7.72
CA GLU A 26 -5.40 5.79 6.43
C GLU A 26 -4.71 6.55 5.29
N ARG A 27 -4.32 7.81 5.54
CA ARG A 27 -3.64 8.65 4.55
C ARG A 27 -2.32 8.04 4.09
N GLU A 28 -1.55 7.51 5.03
CA GLU A 28 -0.26 6.88 4.73
C GLU A 28 -0.46 5.59 3.94
N ALA A 29 -1.45 4.76 4.34
CA ALA A 29 -1.83 3.60 3.58
C ALA A 29 -2.30 3.94 2.15
N LYS A 30 -3.11 5.00 1.97
CA LYS A 30 -3.56 5.45 0.63
C LYS A 30 -2.41 5.89 -0.26
N LEU A 31 -1.50 6.71 0.28
CA LEU A 31 -0.31 7.15 -0.47
C LEU A 31 0.53 5.95 -0.94
N VAL A 32 0.70 4.94 -0.10
CA VAL A 32 1.43 3.72 -0.47
C VAL A 32 0.67 2.88 -1.48
N ALA A 33 -0.66 2.78 -1.35
CA ALA A 33 -1.52 2.15 -2.35
C ALA A 33 -1.30 2.79 -3.72
N GLU A 34 -1.49 4.11 -3.82
CA GLU A 34 -1.38 4.87 -5.06
C GLU A 34 0.03 4.75 -5.67
N GLN A 35 1.08 4.83 -4.84
CA GLN A 35 2.46 4.65 -5.31
C GLN A 35 2.68 3.26 -5.90
N GLN A 36 2.21 2.21 -5.22
CA GLN A 36 2.34 0.85 -5.74
C GLN A 36 1.49 0.65 -7.01
N GLU A 37 0.29 1.22 -7.10
CA GLU A 37 -0.53 1.20 -8.33
C GLU A 37 0.20 1.89 -9.51
N LEU A 38 0.94 2.97 -9.24
CA LEU A 38 1.79 3.65 -10.23
C LEU A 38 3.04 2.84 -10.61
N ILE A 39 3.67 2.14 -9.66
CA ILE A 39 4.85 1.30 -9.92
C ILE A 39 4.45 0.05 -10.69
N PHE A 40 3.34 -0.58 -10.29
CA PHE A 40 2.77 -1.79 -10.89
C PHE A 40 1.70 -1.48 -11.93
N THR A 41 1.71 -0.27 -12.50
CA THR A 41 0.73 0.17 -13.50
C THR A 41 0.70 -0.74 -14.73
N ASN A 42 1.83 -1.39 -15.04
CA ASN A 42 1.92 -2.42 -16.09
C ASN A 42 1.13 -3.71 -15.79
N ASN A 43 0.72 -3.93 -14.55
CA ASN A 43 0.15 -5.20 -14.07
C ASN A 43 -1.32 -5.09 -13.64
N ASN A 44 -2.00 -3.97 -13.94
CA ASN A 44 -3.38 -3.69 -13.49
C ASN A 44 -3.59 -3.97 -11.99
N LEU A 45 -2.56 -3.67 -11.18
CA LEU A 45 -2.62 -3.86 -9.75
C LEU A 45 -3.42 -2.70 -9.16
N GLN A 46 -4.59 -2.98 -8.59
CA GLN A 46 -5.31 -2.02 -7.74
C GLN A 46 -5.09 -2.36 -6.28
N LEU A 47 -4.81 -1.36 -5.45
CA LEU A 47 -4.57 -1.55 -4.03
C LEU A 47 -5.64 -0.84 -3.23
N LYS A 48 -6.34 -1.60 -2.38
CA LYS A 48 -7.37 -1.05 -1.50
C LYS A 48 -6.87 -1.03 -0.07
N VAL A 49 -7.02 0.11 0.57
CA VAL A 49 -6.77 0.27 2.00
C VAL A 49 -8.00 -0.20 2.78
N TYR A 50 -7.79 -0.96 3.85
CA TYR A 50 -8.84 -1.37 4.78
C TYR A 50 -8.36 -1.31 6.22
N HIS A 51 -9.29 -1.03 7.14
CA HIS A 51 -9.03 -1.09 8.57
C HIS A 51 -9.18 -2.53 9.06
N CYS A 52 -8.17 -3.07 9.76
CA CYS A 52 -8.23 -4.42 10.28
C CYS A 52 -8.80 -4.43 11.71
N PRO A 53 -9.88 -5.17 11.95
CA PRO A 53 -10.54 -5.22 13.26
C PRO A 53 -9.71 -5.96 14.32
N TYR A 54 -8.73 -6.79 13.92
CA TYR A 54 -7.93 -7.60 14.85
C TYR A 54 -6.74 -6.84 15.45
N CYS A 55 -6.04 -6.04 14.63
CA CYS A 55 -4.86 -5.30 15.07
C CYS A 55 -5.14 -3.79 15.25
N GLY A 56 -6.33 -3.33 14.84
CA GLY A 56 -6.73 -1.92 14.92
C GLY A 56 -5.96 -0.99 13.97
N GLY A 57 -5.17 -1.54 13.04
CA GLY A 57 -4.36 -0.79 12.10
C GLY A 57 -4.87 -0.84 10.67
N TRP A 58 -4.27 -0.03 9.81
CA TRP A 58 -4.61 0.05 8.40
C TRP A 58 -3.75 -0.92 7.59
N HIS A 59 -4.37 -1.63 6.66
CA HIS A 59 -3.71 -2.62 5.81
C HIS A 59 -4.04 -2.39 4.34
N LEU A 60 -3.12 -2.80 3.48
CA LEU A 60 -3.30 -2.82 2.04
C LEU A 60 -3.72 -4.22 1.59
N THR A 61 -4.72 -4.28 0.70
CA THR A 61 -5.09 -5.50 0.00
C THR A 61 -5.01 -5.27 -1.51
N LYS A 62 -4.42 -6.22 -2.23
CA LYS A 62 -4.45 -6.22 -3.69
C LYS A 62 -5.84 -6.63 -4.16
N ARG A 63 -6.44 -5.82 -5.02
CA ARG A 63 -7.57 -6.21 -5.85
C ARG A 63 -7.00 -6.37 -7.25
N GLN A 64 -6.84 -7.62 -7.69
CA GLN A 64 -6.51 -7.86 -9.09
C GLN A 64 -7.74 -7.44 -9.89
N ALA A 65 -7.60 -6.43 -10.77
CA ALA A 65 -8.58 -6.23 -11.82
C ALA A 65 -8.44 -7.44 -12.76
N GLN A 66 -9.50 -8.24 -12.81
CA GLN A 66 -9.56 -9.45 -13.62
C GLN A 66 -9.72 -9.12 -15.10
#